data_AF-A0A537IBH7-F1
#
_entry.id   AF-A0A537IBH7-F1
#
_cell.length_a   1.000
_cell.length_b   1.000
_cell.length_c   1.000
_cell.angle_alpha   90.00
_cell.angle_beta   90.00
_cell.angle_gamma   90.00
#
_symmetry.space_group_name_H-M   'P 1'
#
loop_
_entity.id
_entity.type
_entity.pdbx_description
1 polymer ?
#
loop_
_entity_poly.entity_id
_entity_poly.type
_entity_poly.pdbx_seq_one_letter_code
_entity_poly.pdbx_strand_id
1 'polypeptide(L)'
;MNWETVTSGLGQKVYALRNEGRKILTLAFNSSSNFVKLESEGEKRAFTLRYEGFLKNRLVMRNEYGIRIGHVISENKENLIAFNDEKFYYAITEDKEPKLIIYKDSIDAPLAVCELSLDKEGVLPSIKPADTQQSLLLALCWYLHLPIVREAEVQFA
;
A
#
# COMPACT_ATOMS: atom_id res chain seq x y z
N MET A 1 -4.27 -1.64 -12.68
CA MET A 1 -3.18 -0.72 -12.27
C MET A 1 -1.87 -1.51 -12.14
N ASN A 2 -0.69 -0.88 -12.17
CA ASN A 2 0.61 -1.55 -12.04
C ASN A 2 1.54 -0.79 -11.08
N TRP A 3 2.12 -1.50 -10.11
CA TRP A 3 3.18 -1.00 -9.25
C TRP A 3 4.53 -1.26 -9.89
N GLU A 4 5.34 -0.21 -10.01
CA GLU A 4 6.67 -0.25 -10.62
C GLU A 4 7.72 0.33 -9.66
N THR A 5 8.91 -0.26 -9.63
CA THR A 5 10.07 0.36 -8.98
C THR A 5 10.56 1.53 -9.84
N VAL A 6 10.64 2.73 -9.27
CA VAL A 6 11.18 3.93 -9.94
C VAL A 6 12.65 4.13 -9.58
N THR A 7 13.01 3.91 -8.32
CA THR A 7 14.39 4.02 -7.85
C THR A 7 14.59 3.14 -6.63
N SER A 8 15.66 2.36 -6.63
CA SER A 8 16.12 1.58 -5.49
C SER A 8 17.59 1.91 -5.19
N GLY A 9 17.83 2.83 -4.26
CA GLY A 9 19.17 3.24 -3.84
C GLY A 9 19.42 2.97 -2.35
N LEU A 10 20.64 3.23 -1.88
CA LEU A 10 20.99 3.13 -0.45
C LEU A 10 20.09 4.08 0.37
N GLY A 11 19.15 3.49 1.13
CA GLY A 11 18.34 4.19 2.12
C GLY A 11 16.99 4.75 1.64
N GLN A 12 16.75 4.80 0.33
CA GLN A 12 15.48 5.27 -0.24
C GLN A 12 14.99 4.35 -1.37
N LYS A 13 13.72 3.98 -1.28
CA LYS A 13 13.02 3.23 -2.32
C LYS A 13 11.80 4.01 -2.77
N VAL A 14 11.63 4.14 -4.08
CA VAL A 14 10.51 4.84 -4.68
C VAL A 14 9.77 3.89 -5.60
N TYR A 15 8.46 3.78 -5.39
CA TYR A 15 7.54 3.01 -6.21
C TYR A 15 6.49 3.94 -6.79
N ALA A 16 6.05 3.65 -8.01
CA ALA A 16 4.96 4.36 -8.66
C ALA A 16 3.84 3.38 -9.00
N LEU A 17 2.60 3.79 -8.72
CA LEU A 17 1.42 3.14 -9.23
C LEU A 17 1.01 3.84 -10.53
N ARG A 18 0.87 3.07 -11.59
CA ARG A 18 0.37 3.53 -12.88
C ARG A 18 -0.99 2.97 -13.19
N ASN A 19 -1.81 3.79 -13.83
CA ASN A 19 -3.04 3.38 -14.48
C ASN A 19 -3.04 3.90 -15.91
N GLU A 20 -3.24 3.02 -16.90
CA GLU A 20 -3.25 3.38 -18.33
C GLU A 20 -2.04 4.22 -18.76
N GLY A 21 -0.84 3.86 -18.26
CA GLY A 21 0.41 4.58 -18.53
C GLY A 21 0.62 5.87 -17.73
N ARG A 22 -0.41 6.42 -17.09
CA ARG A 22 -0.32 7.61 -16.24
C ARG A 22 0.07 7.23 -14.81
N LYS A 23 0.93 8.03 -14.19
CA LYS A 23 1.33 7.85 -12.79
C LYS A 23 0.26 8.46 -11.89
N ILE A 24 -0.37 7.63 -11.05
CA ILE A 24 -1.49 8.05 -10.17
C ILE A 24 -1.10 8.12 -8.70
N LEU A 25 -0.09 7.37 -8.26
CA LEU A 25 0.41 7.41 -6.89
C LEU A 25 1.93 7.19 -6.88
N THR A 26 2.64 7.90 -6.02
CA THR A 26 4.06 7.66 -5.71
C THR A 26 4.19 7.32 -4.24
N LEU A 27 4.91 6.24 -3.93
CA LEU A 27 5.35 5.89 -2.58
C LEU A 27 6.87 6.04 -2.51
N ALA A 28 7.35 6.96 -1.68
CA ALA A 28 8.76 7.10 -1.36
C ALA A 28 9.00 6.68 0.09
N PHE A 29 9.74 5.59 0.27
CA PHE A 29 10.05 5.00 1.55
C PHE A 29 11.50 5.28 1.95
N ASN A 30 11.70 5.75 3.18
CA ASN A 30 13.01 5.96 3.78
C ASN A 30 13.28 4.91 4.88
N SER A 31 14.28 4.05 4.66
CA SER A 31 14.57 2.93 5.55
C SER A 31 15.30 3.27 6.84
N SER A 32 15.96 4.42 6.92
CA SER A 32 16.60 4.83 8.17
C SER A 32 15.61 5.40 9.19
N SER A 33 14.43 5.82 8.74
CA SER A 33 13.49 6.60 9.55
C SER A 33 12.07 6.03 9.59
N ASN A 34 11.77 4.98 8.82
CA ASN A 34 10.45 4.38 8.65
C ASN A 34 9.36 5.37 8.19
N PHE A 35 9.78 6.48 7.58
CA PHE A 35 8.87 7.43 6.98
C PHE A 35 8.52 7.01 5.56
N VAL A 36 7.24 7.18 5.24
CA VAL A 36 6.70 7.02 3.91
C VAL A 36 6.10 8.34 3.48
N LYS A 37 6.45 8.77 2.27
CA LYS A 37 5.82 9.90 1.60
C LYS A 37 4.94 9.35 0.49
N LEU A 38 3.67 9.72 0.53
CA LEU A 38 2.70 9.42 -0.52
C LEU A 38 2.36 10.70 -1.28
N GLU A 39 2.29 10.58 -2.59
CA GLU A 39 1.92 11.69 -3.49
C GLU A 39 0.96 11.20 -4.57
N SER A 40 -0.17 11.89 -4.73
CA SER A 40 -1.18 11.63 -5.77
C SER A 40 -1.88 12.94 -6.14
N GLU A 41 -1.98 13.26 -7.43
CA GLU A 41 -2.75 14.42 -7.96
C GLU A 41 -2.54 15.75 -7.18
N GLY A 42 -1.30 16.03 -6.75
CA GLY A 42 -0.95 17.24 -6.00
C GLY A 42 -1.09 17.13 -4.47
N GLU A 43 -1.81 16.12 -3.97
CA GLU A 43 -1.87 15.77 -2.54
C GLU A 43 -0.57 15.08 -2.12
N LYS A 44 0.06 15.61 -1.07
CA LYS A 44 1.31 15.08 -0.51
C LYS A 44 1.15 14.86 0.99
N ARG A 45 1.34 13.63 1.44
CA ARG A 45 1.31 13.29 2.86
C ARG A 45 2.50 12.45 3.28
N ALA A 46 2.94 12.67 4.51
CA ALA A 46 3.96 11.88 5.16
C ALA A 46 3.33 11.02 6.26
N PHE A 47 3.73 9.77 6.30
CA PHE A 47 3.29 8.78 7.27
C PHE A 47 4.49 8.11 7.92
N THR A 48 4.27 7.53 9.09
CA THR A 48 5.23 6.63 9.71
C THR A 48 4.67 5.22 9.66
N LEU A 49 5.49 4.26 9.22
CA LEU A 49 5.19 2.84 9.29
C LEU A 49 5.89 2.23 10.50
N ARG A 50 5.15 1.53 11.36
CA ARG A 50 5.72 0.89 12.56
C ARG A 50 5.08 -0.47 12.79
N TYR A 51 5.89 -1.40 13.30
CA TYR A 51 5.35 -2.64 13.82
C TYR A 51 4.88 -2.45 15.26
N GLU A 52 3.64 -2.86 15.51
CA GLU A 52 2.98 -2.81 16.82
C GLU A 52 2.40 -4.18 17.18
N GLY A 53 1.90 -4.31 18.41
CA GLY A 53 1.30 -5.55 18.92
C GLY A 53 2.28 -6.48 19.64
N PHE A 54 1.74 -7.58 20.17
CA PHE A 54 2.54 -8.63 20.81
C PHE A 54 3.46 -9.27 19.76
N LEU A 55 4.76 -9.32 20.05
CA LEU A 55 5.81 -9.74 19.11
C LEU A 55 5.97 -8.88 17.83
N LYS A 56 5.42 -7.65 17.79
CA LYS A 56 5.59 -6.73 16.64
C LYS A 56 5.15 -7.36 15.31
N ASN A 57 4.03 -8.07 15.32
CA ASN A 57 3.53 -8.80 14.15
C ASN A 57 2.64 -7.96 13.22
N ARG A 58 2.32 -6.71 13.58
CA ARG A 58 1.35 -5.87 12.87
C ARG A 58 1.98 -4.61 12.31
N LEU A 59 2.00 -4.44 10.99
CA LEU A 59 2.39 -3.17 10.38
C LEU A 59 1.26 -2.14 10.51
N VAL A 60 1.60 -0.98 11.06
CA VAL A 60 0.70 0.14 11.35
C VAL A 60 1.18 1.40 10.65
N MET A 61 0.27 2.10 9.98
CA MET A 61 0.48 3.41 9.39
C MET A 61 -0.13 4.50 10.26
N ARG A 62 0.71 5.49 10.60
CA ARG A 62 0.33 6.68 11.37
C ARG A 62 0.55 7.95 10.56
N ASN A 63 -0.35 8.92 10.75
CA ASN A 63 -0.21 10.26 10.17
C ASN A 63 0.84 11.11 10.92
N GLU A 64 1.00 12.35 10.48
CA GLU A 64 1.93 13.33 11.04
C GLU A 64 1.69 13.65 12.53
N TYR A 65 0.48 13.42 13.03
CA TYR A 65 0.10 13.61 14.43
C TYR A 65 0.25 12.34 15.27
N GLY A 66 0.77 11.26 14.68
CA GLY A 66 0.91 9.96 15.35
C GLY A 66 -0.40 9.18 15.48
N ILE A 67 -1.50 9.65 14.87
CA ILE A 67 -2.79 8.96 14.88
C ILE A 67 -2.72 7.79 13.90
N ARG A 68 -3.20 6.62 14.33
CA ARG A 68 -3.28 5.43 13.48
C ARG A 68 -4.36 5.63 12.42
N ILE A 69 -3.98 5.53 11.15
CA ILE A 69 -4.91 5.63 10.02
C ILE A 69 -5.08 4.32 9.28
N GLY A 70 -4.12 3.39 9.38
CA GLY A 70 -4.22 2.12 8.68
C GLY A 70 -3.36 1.06 9.33
N HIS A 71 -3.74 -0.21 9.18
CA HIS A 71 -2.93 -1.33 9.66
C HIS A 71 -3.36 -2.65 9.02
N VAL A 72 -2.40 -3.55 8.85
CA VAL A 72 -2.67 -4.93 8.43
C VAL A 72 -3.25 -5.71 9.61
N ILE A 73 -4.17 -6.63 9.35
CA ILE A 73 -4.79 -7.54 10.31
C ILE A 73 -4.46 -8.96 9.83
N SER A 74 -3.84 -9.73 10.72
CA SER A 74 -3.54 -11.15 10.52
C SER A 74 -4.27 -11.92 11.62
N GLU A 75 -5.57 -12.07 11.46
CA GLU A 75 -6.45 -12.82 12.37
C GLU A 75 -7.17 -13.91 11.55
N ASN A 76 -7.31 -15.11 12.11
CA ASN A 76 -8.09 -16.21 11.53
C ASN A 76 -7.69 -16.68 10.11
N LYS A 77 -6.43 -16.49 9.71
CA LYS A 77 -5.91 -16.80 8.35
C LYS A 77 -6.53 -15.95 7.23
N GLU A 78 -7.26 -14.89 7.57
CA GLU A 78 -7.77 -13.93 6.61
C GLU A 78 -6.79 -12.78 6.44
N ASN A 79 -6.61 -12.36 5.20
CA ASN A 79 -5.79 -11.22 4.82
C ASN A 79 -6.67 -9.97 4.85
N LEU A 80 -6.61 -9.24 5.96
CA LEU A 80 -7.43 -8.07 6.21
C LEU A 80 -6.57 -6.82 6.38
N ILE A 81 -7.11 -5.68 5.97
CA ILE A 81 -6.55 -4.37 6.23
C ILE A 81 -7.66 -3.48 6.78
N ALA A 82 -7.35 -2.70 7.81
CA ALA A 82 -8.23 -1.63 8.23
C ALA A 82 -7.60 -0.29 7.89
N PHE A 83 -8.41 0.63 7.38
CA PHE A 83 -8.02 1.97 6.98
C PHE A 83 -9.14 2.94 7.33
N ASN A 84 -8.84 4.01 8.09
CA ASN A 84 -9.82 4.95 8.63
C ASN A 84 -11.05 4.25 9.25
N ASP A 85 -10.79 3.21 10.06
CA ASP A 85 -11.78 2.36 10.72
C ASP A 85 -12.70 1.53 9.78
N GLU A 86 -12.49 1.60 8.47
CA GLU A 86 -13.11 0.72 7.48
C GLU A 86 -12.23 -0.52 7.24
N LYS A 87 -12.84 -1.70 7.09
CA LYS A 87 -12.12 -2.97 6.85
C LYS A 87 -12.28 -3.41 5.40
N PHE A 88 -11.18 -3.92 4.84
CA PHE A 88 -11.11 -4.49 3.51
C PHE A 88 -10.35 -5.80 3.55
N TYR A 89 -10.72 -6.72 2.67
CA TYR A 89 -9.97 -7.92 2.41
C TYR A 89 -8.95 -7.66 1.30
N TYR A 90 -7.84 -8.39 1.35
CA TYR A 90 -6.87 -8.37 0.27
C TYR A 90 -6.38 -9.77 -0.06
N ALA A 91 -5.95 -9.96 -1.31
CA ALA A 91 -5.26 -11.16 -1.76
C ALA A 91 -3.99 -10.78 -2.52
N ILE A 92 -2.94 -11.59 -2.34
CA ILE A 92 -1.73 -11.50 -3.14
C ILE A 92 -1.58 -12.83 -3.87
N THR A 93 -1.58 -12.81 -5.20
CA THR A 93 -1.27 -14.02 -5.99
C THR A 93 0.24 -14.22 -6.03
N GLU A 94 0.68 -15.45 -5.82
CA GLU A 94 2.12 -15.83 -5.82
C GLU A 94 2.58 -16.37 -7.19
N ASP A 95 1.81 -16.07 -8.23
CA ASP A 95 2.00 -16.60 -9.58
C ASP A 95 3.18 -15.88 -10.29
N LYS A 96 3.48 -16.27 -11.53
CA LYS A 96 4.54 -15.62 -12.34
C LYS A 96 4.33 -14.10 -12.48
N GLU A 97 3.09 -13.65 -12.40
CA GLU A 97 2.66 -12.25 -12.41
C GLU A 97 1.90 -11.95 -11.11
N PRO A 98 2.61 -11.55 -10.04
CA PRO A 98 1.99 -11.32 -8.75
C PRO A 98 1.03 -10.14 -8.80
N LYS A 99 -0.19 -10.32 -8.28
CA LYS A 99 -1.24 -9.31 -8.24
C LYS A 99 -1.67 -9.05 -6.81
N LEU A 100 -1.82 -7.78 -6.47
CA LEU A 100 -2.46 -7.31 -5.24
C LEU A 100 -3.93 -6.96 -5.56
N ILE A 101 -4.85 -7.61 -4.88
CA ILE A 101 -6.29 -7.44 -5.05
C ILE A 101 -6.88 -6.93 -3.74
N ILE A 102 -7.68 -5.87 -3.77
CA ILE A 102 -8.45 -5.36 -2.63
C ILE A 102 -9.94 -5.53 -2.94
N TYR A 103 -10.70 -6.05 -1.98
CA TYR A 103 -12.14 -6.23 -2.10
C TYR A 103 -12.83 -6.04 -0.74
N LYS A 104 -14.14 -5.76 -0.77
CA LYS A 104 -14.95 -5.56 0.43
C LYS A 104 -15.98 -6.67 0.61
N ASP A 105 -16.83 -6.86 -0.39
CA ASP A 105 -17.95 -7.80 -0.30
C ASP A 105 -17.65 -9.15 -0.99
N SER A 106 -17.01 -9.12 -2.17
CA SER A 106 -16.64 -10.32 -2.91
C SER A 106 -15.35 -10.13 -3.70
N ILE A 107 -14.57 -11.20 -3.84
CA ILE A 107 -13.37 -11.23 -4.68
C ILE A 107 -13.70 -11.07 -6.17
N ASP A 108 -14.91 -11.44 -6.59
CA ASP A 108 -15.37 -11.34 -7.99
C ASP A 108 -15.67 -9.88 -8.40
N ALA A 109 -15.82 -8.99 -7.43
CA ALA A 109 -16.02 -7.55 -7.62
C ALA A 109 -14.96 -6.76 -6.84
N PRO A 110 -13.68 -6.81 -7.26
CA PRO A 110 -12.60 -6.17 -6.54
C PRO A 110 -12.70 -4.65 -6.66
N LEU A 111 -12.38 -3.95 -5.58
CA LEU A 111 -12.23 -2.49 -5.54
C LEU A 111 -10.98 -2.05 -6.31
N ALA A 112 -9.91 -2.85 -6.23
CA ALA A 112 -8.67 -2.55 -6.91
C ALA A 112 -7.91 -3.83 -7.26
N VAL A 113 -7.36 -3.87 -8.47
CA VAL A 113 -6.42 -4.89 -8.93
C VAL A 113 -5.14 -4.21 -9.41
N CYS A 114 -4.03 -4.54 -8.75
CA CYS A 114 -2.71 -3.99 -9.03
C CYS A 114 -1.72 -5.11 -9.36
N GLU A 115 -1.09 -5.05 -10.51
CA GLU A 115 0.06 -5.89 -10.83
C GLU A 115 1.30 -5.41 -10.06
N LEU A 116 2.14 -6.34 -9.61
CA LEU A 116 3.34 -6.06 -8.83
C LEU A 116 4.59 -6.30 -9.70
N SER A 117 4.93 -5.32 -10.53
CA SER A 117 6.16 -5.33 -11.34
C SER A 117 7.34 -4.77 -10.53
N LEU A 118 7.73 -5.49 -9.48
CA LEU A 118 8.83 -5.07 -8.59
C LEU A 118 10.15 -5.72 -9.01
N ASP A 119 11.20 -4.92 -9.10
CA ASP A 119 12.55 -5.43 -9.39
C ASP A 119 12.97 -6.51 -8.36
N LYS A 120 13.45 -7.65 -8.86
CA LYS A 120 13.88 -8.80 -8.05
C LYS A 120 15.16 -8.52 -7.23
N GLU A 121 15.86 -7.43 -7.54
CA GLU A 121 17.10 -7.03 -6.88
C GLU A 121 16.90 -5.78 -6.03
N GLY A 122 16.70 -5.98 -4.74
CA GLY A 122 16.56 -4.86 -3.79
C GLY A 122 16.20 -5.28 -2.38
N VAL A 123 16.54 -6.50 -1.95
CA VAL A 123 16.40 -6.88 -0.54
C VAL A 123 17.58 -6.28 0.22
N LEU A 124 17.40 -5.09 0.80
CA LEU A 124 18.26 -4.57 1.87
C LEU A 124 17.70 -5.04 3.23
N PRO A 125 18.57 -5.26 4.24
CA PRO A 125 18.39 -6.24 5.32
C PRO A 125 17.36 -5.89 6.41
N SER A 126 16.59 -4.83 6.26
CA SER A 126 15.68 -4.33 7.31
C SER A 126 14.19 -4.49 7.00
N ILE A 127 13.83 -4.72 5.73
CA ILE A 127 12.43 -4.76 5.28
C ILE A 127 12.29 -6.06 4.52
N LYS A 128 11.65 -7.03 5.17
CA LYS A 128 11.38 -8.32 4.53
C LYS A 128 10.52 -8.05 3.28
N PRO A 129 10.60 -8.89 2.24
CA PRO A 129 9.78 -8.74 1.04
C PRO A 129 8.27 -8.53 1.35
N ALA A 130 7.76 -9.20 2.39
CA ALA A 130 6.40 -9.01 2.91
C ALA A 130 6.11 -7.57 3.36
N ASP A 131 7.09 -6.87 3.93
CA ASP A 131 6.95 -5.52 4.47
C ASP A 131 6.83 -4.47 3.35
N THR A 132 7.48 -4.73 2.21
CA THR A 132 7.30 -3.91 1.00
C THR A 132 5.88 -4.05 0.46
N GLN A 133 5.39 -5.29 0.33
CA GLN A 133 4.02 -5.54 -0.14
C GLN A 133 2.98 -4.91 0.78
N GLN A 134 3.13 -5.03 2.10
CA GLN A 134 2.24 -4.40 3.07
C GLN A 134 2.28 -2.87 3.01
N SER A 135 3.44 -2.28 2.73
CA SER A 135 3.57 -0.83 2.55
C SER A 135 2.86 -0.35 1.29
N LEU A 136 3.01 -1.08 0.17
CA LEU A 136 2.29 -0.79 -1.08
C LEU A 136 0.77 -0.94 -0.91
N LEU A 137 0.33 -1.95 -0.15
CA LEU A 137 -1.07 -2.16 0.20
C LEU A 137 -1.63 -0.98 1.01
N LEU A 138 -0.94 -0.54 2.07
CA LEU A 138 -1.36 0.62 2.87
C LEU A 138 -1.41 1.91 2.02
N ALA A 139 -0.48 2.07 1.09
CA ALA A 139 -0.46 3.21 0.18
C ALA A 139 -1.62 3.18 -0.83
N LEU A 140 -1.94 2.00 -1.36
CA LEU A 140 -3.09 1.80 -2.23
C LEU A 140 -4.39 2.12 -1.48
N CYS A 141 -4.53 1.65 -0.23
CA CYS A 141 -5.69 2.02 0.60
C CYS A 141 -5.78 3.53 0.80
N TRP A 142 -4.67 4.23 1.04
CA TRP A 142 -4.68 5.69 1.15
C TRP A 142 -5.21 6.35 -0.13
N TYR A 143 -4.73 5.92 -1.29
CA TYR A 143 -5.19 6.43 -2.58
C TYR A 143 -6.70 6.22 -2.78
N LEU A 144 -7.22 5.02 -2.51
CA LEU A 144 -8.66 4.71 -2.60
C LEU A 144 -9.53 5.51 -1.61
N HIS A 145 -8.93 6.14 -0.59
CA HIS A 145 -9.63 7.01 0.36
C HIS A 145 -9.45 8.49 0.06
N LEU A 146 -8.74 8.87 -1.01
CA LEU A 146 -8.69 10.25 -1.44
C LEU A 146 -10.08 10.66 -1.98
N PRO A 147 -10.60 11.84 -1.60
CA PRO A 147 -11.89 12.32 -2.07
C PRO A 147 -12.00 12.32 -3.61
N ILE A 148 -10.94 12.74 -4.30
CA ILE A 148 -10.89 12.80 -5.77
C ILE A 148 -11.07 11.43 -6.45
N VAL A 149 -10.67 10.34 -5.77
CA VAL A 149 -10.80 8.98 -6.28
C VAL A 149 -12.21 8.45 -6.02
N ARG A 150 -12.72 8.68 -4.81
CA ARG A 150 -14.09 8.27 -4.44
C ARG A 150 -15.16 9.01 -5.25
N GLU A 151 -14.96 10.28 -5.55
CA GLU A 151 -15.89 11.08 -6.36
C GLU A 151 -15.88 10.64 -7.83
N ALA A 152 -14.74 10.22 -8.37
CA ALA A 152 -14.65 9.66 -9.71
C ALA A 152 -15.44 8.35 -9.83
N GLU A 153 -15.42 7.48 -8.82
CA GLU A 153 -16.22 6.24 -8.82
C GLU A 153 -17.74 6.52 -8.78
N VAL A 154 -18.17 7.56 -8.05
CA VAL A 154 -19.60 7.92 -7.94
C VAL A 154 -20.15 8.53 -9.22
N GLN A 155 -19.32 9.16 -10.06
CA GLN A 155 -19.78 9.76 -11.32
C GLN A 155 -20.03 8.75 -12.45
N PHE A 156 -19.63 7.48 -12.29
CA PHE A 156 -19.84 6.41 -13.28
C PHE A 156 -20.72 5.26 -12.78
N ALA A 157 -21.41 5.43 -11.65
CA ALA A 157 -22.35 4.46 -11.06
C ALA A 157 -23.82 4.81 -11.33
#